data_AF-A0A2U3PDV5-F1
#
_entry.id   AF-A0A2U3PDV5-F1
#
_cell.length_a   1.000
_cell.length_b   1.000
_cell.length_c   1.000
_cell.angle_alpha   90.00
_cell.angle_beta   90.00
_cell.angle_gamma   90.00
#
_symmetry.space_group_name_H-M   'P 1'
#
loop_
_entity.id
_entity.type
_entity.pdbx_description
1 polymer ?
#
loop_
_entity_poly.entity_id
_entity_poly.type
_entity_poly.pdbx_seq_one_letter_code
_entity_poly.pdbx_strand_id
1 'polypeptide(L)'
;MPELVLPAGSTRDYSPPGHPLPPPFNNSVSEIAIEVWTVPRDVAAEAADVRSQLPINQPYDGLPWCADDSNPKIQLNQWDWGTAEDMAMVAVTPNLLRNGAHGPGSEVHISRGPDTVGCH
;
A
#
# COMPACT_ATOMS: atom_id res chain seq x y z
N MET A 1 -37.36 30.72 -3.72
CA MET A 1 -37.39 29.51 -2.89
C MET A 1 -36.03 28.85 -3.06
N PRO A 2 -35.13 28.85 -2.06
CA PRO A 2 -33.85 28.14 -2.20
C PRO A 2 -34.05 26.68 -1.75
N GLU A 3 -33.82 25.74 -2.67
CA GLU A 3 -33.80 24.32 -2.36
C GLU A 3 -32.41 23.94 -1.81
N LEU A 4 -32.41 23.51 -0.55
CA LEU A 4 -31.29 22.89 0.14
C LEU A 4 -31.13 21.45 -0.38
N VAL A 5 -29.99 21.11 -1.00
CA VAL A 5 -29.58 19.72 -1.16
C VAL A 5 -28.09 19.58 -0.84
N LEU A 6 -27.81 19.01 0.32
CA LEU A 6 -26.56 18.34 0.70
C LEU A 6 -26.98 17.04 1.42
N PRO A 7 -26.13 16.01 1.56
CA PRO A 7 -25.28 15.35 0.57
C PRO A 7 -25.52 13.83 0.59
N ALA A 8 -25.40 13.13 -0.55
CA ALA A 8 -25.43 11.67 -0.58
C ALA A 8 -24.10 11.16 -1.14
N GLY A 9 -23.21 10.79 -0.23
CA GLY A 9 -21.91 10.20 -0.54
C GLY A 9 -21.19 9.92 0.77
N SER A 10 -21.58 8.83 1.42
CA SER A 10 -20.90 8.30 2.62
C SER A 10 -19.44 7.98 2.29
N THR A 11 -18.55 8.95 2.42
CA THR A 11 -17.13 8.74 2.71
C THR A 11 -17.00 8.37 4.19
N ARG A 12 -17.28 7.09 4.50
CA ARG A 12 -16.58 6.37 5.57
C ARG A 12 -15.32 5.82 4.89
N ASP A 13 -14.10 6.01 5.37
CA ASP A 13 -13.65 6.15 6.74
C ASP A 13 -12.43 7.07 6.76
N TYR A 14 -12.41 8.02 7.70
CA TYR A 14 -11.24 8.81 8.02
C TYR A 14 -10.23 7.90 8.71
N SER A 15 -8.97 7.95 8.29
CA SER A 15 -7.88 7.76 9.26
C SER A 15 -6.71 8.69 8.95
N PRO A 16 -6.60 9.82 9.68
CA PRO A 16 -5.44 10.73 9.67
C PRO A 16 -4.29 10.14 10.55
N PRO A 17 -3.12 10.82 10.65
CA PRO A 17 -1.81 10.18 10.75
C PRO A 17 -1.49 9.61 12.14
N GLY A 18 -0.82 8.46 12.17
CA GLY A 18 -0.38 7.76 13.39
C GLY A 18 -0.99 6.38 13.61
N HIS A 19 -1.60 5.76 12.60
CA HIS A 19 -2.17 4.41 12.73
C HIS A 19 -1.07 3.34 12.68
N PRO A 20 -0.87 2.54 13.75
CA PRO A 20 -0.01 1.37 13.70
C PRO A 20 -0.62 0.31 12.76
N LEU A 21 0.24 -0.38 12.02
CA LEU A 21 -0.13 -1.49 11.12
C LEU A 21 -0.98 -2.53 11.87
N PRO A 22 -2.14 -2.95 11.32
CA PRO A 22 -2.99 -3.95 11.98
C PRO A 22 -2.40 -5.38 11.90
N PRO A 23 -2.80 -6.30 12.80
CA PRO A 23 -2.34 -7.70 12.80
C PRO A 23 -2.96 -8.54 11.66
N PRO A 24 -2.32 -9.66 11.23
CA PRO A 24 -2.70 -10.40 10.03
C PRO A 24 -3.93 -11.30 10.23
N PHE A 25 -4.87 -11.29 9.27
CA PHE A 25 -5.96 -12.27 9.19
C PHE A 25 -6.22 -12.75 7.75
N ASN A 26 -6.91 -13.88 7.64
CA ASN A 26 -6.73 -14.98 6.69
C ASN A 26 -7.58 -14.93 5.39
N ASN A 27 -7.00 -15.46 4.30
CA ASN A 27 -7.58 -16.13 3.10
C ASN A 27 -7.89 -15.38 1.77
N SER A 28 -7.07 -15.75 0.75
CA SER A 28 -7.40 -16.21 -0.64
C SER A 28 -8.05 -15.24 -1.65
N VAL A 29 -7.72 -15.12 -2.95
CA VAL A 29 -6.75 -15.65 -3.94
C VAL A 29 -6.80 -14.62 -5.11
N SER A 30 -5.63 -14.29 -5.70
CA SER A 30 -5.38 -13.61 -6.99
C SER A 30 -5.09 -12.10 -7.10
N GLU A 31 -5.23 -11.28 -6.06
CA GLU A 31 -4.90 -9.82 -6.15
C GLU A 31 -4.44 -9.23 -4.81
N ILE A 32 -3.90 -10.06 -3.90
CA ILE A 32 -4.08 -9.84 -2.46
C ILE A 32 -3.11 -8.83 -1.84
N ALA A 33 -3.17 -7.57 -2.28
CA ALA A 33 -3.04 -6.49 -1.32
C ALA A 33 -4.13 -6.73 -0.25
N ILE A 34 -3.67 -7.19 0.92
CA ILE A 34 -4.45 -7.35 2.15
C ILE A 34 -5.12 -6.01 2.48
N GLU A 35 -4.41 -4.91 2.22
CA GLU A 35 -4.91 -3.57 2.41
C GLU A 35 -4.48 -2.65 1.26
N VAL A 36 -5.39 -1.79 0.84
CA VAL A 36 -5.16 -0.74 -0.15
C VAL A 36 -5.73 0.57 0.36
N TRP A 37 -4.92 1.62 0.38
CA TRP A 37 -5.35 2.94 0.83
C TRP A 37 -4.97 4.02 -0.17
N THR A 38 -5.92 4.85 -0.54
CA THR A 38 -5.65 6.06 -1.32
C THR A 38 -5.30 7.22 -0.38
N VAL A 39 -4.15 7.85 -0.61
CA VAL A 39 -3.66 8.98 0.18
C VAL A 39 -3.62 10.22 -0.71
N PRO A 40 -4.15 11.38 -0.27
CA PRO A 40 -4.11 12.62 -1.04
C PRO A 40 -2.73 13.31 -0.96
N ARG A 41 -1.65 12.54 -1.16
CA ARG A 41 -0.25 12.97 -1.15
C ARG A 41 0.42 12.49 -2.45
N ASP A 42 1.46 13.17 -2.90
CA ASP A 42 2.23 12.68 -4.03
C ASP A 42 3.00 11.39 -3.67
N VAL A 43 3.25 10.56 -4.68
CA VAL A 43 3.90 9.26 -4.52
C VAL A 43 5.26 9.37 -3.81
N ALA A 44 6.07 10.40 -4.10
CA ALA A 44 7.42 10.49 -3.54
C ALA A 44 7.37 10.85 -2.04
N ALA A 45 6.52 11.80 -1.67
CA ALA A 45 6.35 12.18 -0.27
C ALA A 45 5.64 11.09 0.55
N GLU A 46 4.71 10.34 -0.05
CA GLU A 46 4.10 9.19 0.62
C GLU A 46 5.08 8.02 0.77
N ALA A 47 5.85 7.71 -0.28
CA ALA A 47 6.87 6.67 -0.22
C ALA A 47 7.93 6.97 0.86
N ALA A 48 8.36 8.23 1.00
CA ALA A 48 9.29 8.63 2.05
C ALA A 48 8.70 8.45 3.46
N ASP A 49 7.41 8.74 3.63
CA ASP A 49 6.68 8.59 4.89
C ASP A 49 6.53 7.12 5.28
N VAL A 50 6.00 6.30 4.36
CA VAL A 50 5.84 4.85 4.54
C VAL A 50 7.19 4.20 4.83
N ARG A 51 8.23 4.50 4.04
CA ARG A 51 9.58 3.96 4.24
C ARG A 51 10.14 4.24 5.63
N SER A 52 9.84 5.41 6.20
CA SER A 52 10.34 5.77 7.54
C SER A 52 9.76 4.92 8.67
N GLN A 53 8.62 4.26 8.42
CA GLN A 53 7.90 3.42 9.38
C GLN A 53 8.25 1.92 9.21
N LEU A 54 8.87 1.56 8.09
CA LEU A 54 9.19 0.18 7.75
C LEU A 54 10.56 -0.24 8.33
N PRO A 55 10.71 -1.49 8.78
CA PRO A 55 11.99 -2.02 9.25
C PRO A 55 12.90 -2.38 8.07
N ILE A 56 13.36 -1.37 7.34
CA ILE A 56 14.24 -1.55 6.17
C ILE A 56 15.57 -2.19 6.62
N ASN A 57 16.02 -3.21 5.88
CA ASN A 57 17.18 -4.06 6.22
C ASN A 57 17.04 -4.85 7.54
N GLN A 58 15.82 -4.96 8.07
CA GLN A 58 15.53 -5.74 9.27
C GLN A 58 14.35 -6.68 9.02
N PRO A 59 14.19 -7.74 9.84
CA PRO A 59 13.04 -8.59 9.73
C PRO A 59 11.73 -7.85 10.03
N TYR A 60 10.68 -8.15 9.27
CA TYR A 60 9.31 -7.66 9.47
C TYR A 60 8.41 -8.84 9.78
N ASP A 61 7.79 -8.87 10.96
CA ASP A 61 6.92 -9.96 11.41
C ASP A 61 7.56 -11.37 11.25
N GLY A 62 8.85 -11.47 11.56
CA GLY A 62 9.63 -12.71 11.44
C GLY A 62 10.13 -13.02 10.02
N LEU A 63 9.71 -12.26 9.01
CA LEU A 63 10.17 -12.40 7.63
C LEU A 63 11.47 -11.63 7.40
N PRO A 64 12.49 -12.24 6.77
CA PRO A 64 13.75 -11.55 6.50
C PRO A 64 13.55 -10.47 5.44
N TRP A 65 14.32 -9.39 5.55
CA TRP A 65 14.37 -8.35 4.52
C TRP A 65 14.79 -8.92 3.16
N CYS A 66 14.15 -8.42 2.10
CA CYS A 66 14.29 -8.92 0.75
C CYS A 66 14.88 -7.84 -0.18
N ALA A 67 14.06 -6.88 -0.57
CA ALA A 67 14.35 -5.95 -1.65
C ALA A 67 13.68 -4.58 -1.42
N ASP A 68 14.22 -3.60 -2.14
CA ASP A 68 13.72 -2.23 -2.25
C ASP A 68 13.71 -1.84 -3.71
N ASP A 69 12.56 -2.02 -4.34
CA ASP A 69 12.32 -1.77 -5.75
C ASP A 69 11.66 -0.40 -5.93
N SER A 70 12.53 0.60 -6.05
CA SER A 70 12.13 1.99 -6.28
C SER A 70 12.38 2.39 -7.74
N ASN A 71 11.31 2.63 -8.51
CA ASN A 71 11.37 3.05 -9.90
C ASN A 71 10.62 4.38 -10.14
N PRO A 72 11.34 5.51 -10.23
CA PRO A 72 10.72 6.82 -10.40
C PRO A 72 10.05 7.02 -11.77
N LYS A 73 10.42 6.23 -12.80
CA LYS A 73 9.84 6.36 -14.14
C LYS A 73 8.38 5.91 -14.20
N ILE A 74 8.04 4.90 -13.39
CA ILE A 74 6.69 4.35 -13.27
C ILE A 74 6.04 4.71 -11.93
N GLN A 75 6.70 5.57 -11.14
CA GLN A 75 6.23 6.01 -9.82
C GLN A 75 5.90 4.83 -8.89
N LEU A 76 6.74 3.80 -8.89
CA LEU A 76 6.62 2.63 -8.01
C LEU A 76 7.70 2.70 -6.93
N ASN A 77 7.32 2.53 -5.68
CA ASN A 77 8.26 2.18 -4.60
C ASN A 77 7.72 0.93 -3.93
N GLN A 78 8.53 -0.11 -3.82
CA GLN A 78 8.14 -1.39 -3.26
C GLN A 78 9.21 -1.89 -2.30
N TRP A 79 8.76 -2.48 -1.20
CA TRP A 79 9.60 -3.09 -0.19
C TRP A 79 9.09 -4.46 0.16
N ASP A 80 10.00 -5.42 0.17
CA ASP A 80 9.67 -6.83 0.30
C ASP A 80 10.38 -7.45 1.51
N TRP A 81 9.70 -8.40 2.15
CA TRP A 81 10.23 -9.26 3.19
C TRP A 81 9.70 -10.67 2.95
N GLY A 82 10.53 -11.69 3.06
CA GLY A 82 9.99 -13.04 3.00
C GLY A 82 10.92 -14.14 2.57
N THR A 83 10.28 -15.28 2.36
CA THR A 83 10.85 -16.49 1.75
C THR A 83 9.93 -16.92 0.60
N ALA A 84 10.28 -18.02 -0.09
CA ALA A 84 9.40 -18.59 -1.11
C ALA A 84 8.05 -19.11 -0.55
N GLU A 85 7.94 -19.32 0.76
CA GLU A 85 6.74 -19.85 1.41
C GLU A 85 5.83 -18.76 1.98
N ASP A 86 6.40 -17.61 2.36
CA ASP A 86 5.68 -16.48 2.94
C ASP A 86 6.40 -15.16 2.62
N MET A 87 5.72 -14.28 1.89
CA MET A 87 6.23 -13.00 1.38
C MET A 87 5.27 -11.89 1.78
N ALA A 88 5.81 -10.81 2.33
CA ALA A 88 5.12 -9.57 2.63
C ALA A 88 5.70 -8.46 1.74
N MET A 89 4.81 -7.68 1.14
CA MET A 89 5.16 -6.58 0.25
C MET A 89 4.40 -5.33 0.68
N VAL A 90 5.09 -4.20 0.68
CA VAL A 90 4.51 -2.87 0.83
C VAL A 90 4.89 -2.06 -0.40
N ALA A 91 3.90 -1.56 -1.13
CA ALA A 91 4.11 -0.76 -2.33
C ALA A 91 3.38 0.57 -2.26
N VAL A 92 3.97 1.60 -2.86
CA VAL A 92 3.38 2.92 -3.06
C VAL A 92 3.39 3.23 -4.56
N THR A 93 2.21 3.46 -5.11
CA THR A 93 1.96 3.66 -6.54
C THR A 93 1.13 4.93 -6.76
N PRO A 94 0.97 5.42 -8.01
CA PRO A 94 -0.02 6.45 -8.30
C PRO A 94 -1.43 5.91 -8.07
N ASN A 95 -2.30 6.73 -7.50
CA ASN A 95 -3.72 6.41 -7.49
C ASN A 95 -4.22 6.29 -8.94
N LEU A 96 -4.79 5.15 -9.31
CA LEU A 96 -5.34 4.92 -10.63
C LEU A 96 -6.87 5.00 -10.60
N LEU A 97 -7.43 5.89 -11.43
CA LEU A 97 -8.87 5.94 -11.66
C LEU A 97 -9.33 4.70 -12.42
N ARG A 98 -10.64 4.41 -12.39
CA ARG A 98 -11.25 3.25 -13.10
C ARG A 98 -10.94 3.14 -14.59
N ASN A 99 -10.55 4.24 -15.23
CA ASN A 99 -10.18 4.29 -16.64
C ASN A 99 -8.67 4.12 -16.89
N GLY A 100 -7.89 3.83 -15.85
CA GLY A 100 -6.43 3.71 -15.90
C GLY A 100 -5.68 5.05 -15.92
N ALA A 101 -6.38 6.18 -15.83
CA ALA A 101 -5.75 7.49 -15.71
C ALA A 101 -5.25 7.72 -14.28
N HIS A 102 -4.19 8.50 -14.10
CA HIS A 102 -3.73 8.89 -12.77
C HIS A 102 -4.78 9.80 -12.11
N GLY A 103 -5.30 9.33 -10.97
CA GLY A 103 -6.11 10.10 -10.06
C GLY A 103 -5.26 11.00 -9.17
N PRO A 104 -5.88 11.89 -8.39
CA PRO A 104 -5.15 12.66 -7.39
C PRO A 104 -4.61 11.74 -6.30
N GLY A 105 -3.35 11.95 -5.92
CA GLY A 105 -2.72 11.28 -4.80
C GLY A 105 -1.93 10.02 -5.17
N SER A 106 -1.68 9.19 -4.16
CA SER A 106 -0.99 7.91 -4.23
C SER A 106 -1.86 6.80 -3.65
N GLU A 107 -1.49 5.56 -3.95
CA GLU A 107 -2.09 4.37 -3.37
C GLU A 107 -1.01 3.56 -2.66
N VAL A 108 -1.31 3.11 -1.45
CA VAL A 108 -0.45 2.24 -0.65
C VAL A 108 -1.07 0.86 -0.67
N HIS A 109 -0.29 -0.14 -1.06
CA HIS A 109 -0.67 -1.54 -1.09
C HIS A 109 0.15 -2.30 -0.07
N ILE A 110 -0.50 -3.09 0.77
CA ILE A 110 0.17 -4.05 1.65
C ILE A 110 -0.36 -5.42 1.30
N SER A 111 0.50 -6.34 0.90
CA SER A 111 0.15 -7.73 0.60
C SER A 111 0.98 -8.70 1.41
N ARG A 112 0.41 -9.88 1.69
CA ARG A 112 1.15 -11.02 2.19
C ARG A 112 0.60 -12.31 1.60
N GLY A 113 1.49 -13.21 1.23
CA GLY A 113 1.12 -14.53 0.73
C GLY A 113 2.33 -15.31 0.25
N PRO A 114 2.14 -16.58 -0.12
CA PRO A 114 3.19 -17.36 -0.76
C PRO A 114 3.52 -16.73 -2.11
N ASP A 115 4.81 -16.49 -2.35
CA ASP A 115 5.28 -16.05 -3.64
C ASP A 115 6.24 -17.10 -4.22
N THR A 116 5.84 -17.71 -5.34
CA THR A 116 6.59 -18.81 -5.97
C THR A 116 7.92 -18.36 -6.58
N VAL A 117 8.12 -17.05 -6.71
CA VAL A 117 9.32 -16.41 -7.23
C VAL A 117 10.30 -16.16 -6.06
N GLY A 118 9.75 -15.82 -4.90
CA GLY A 118 10.49 -15.63 -3.65
C GLY A 118 11.33 -14.36 -3.68
N CYS A 119 12.19 -14.22 -2.68
CA CYS A 119 13.15 -13.13 -2.62
C CYS A 119 14.29 -13.32 -3.62
N HIS A 120 14.48 -12.35 -4.51
CA HIS A 120 15.54 -12.34 -5.53
C HIS A 120 16.57 -11.23 -5.31
#